data_AF-A0A7X9FTX4-F1
#
_entry.id   AF-A0A7X9FTX4-F1
#
_cell.length_a   1.000
_cell.length_b   1.000
_cell.length_c   1.000
_cell.angle_alpha   90.00
_cell.angle_beta   90.00
_cell.angle_gamma   90.00
#
_symmetry.space_group_name_H-M   'P 1'
#
loop_
_entity.id
_entity.type
_entity.pdbx_description
1 polymer ?
#
loop_
_entity_poly.entity_id
_entity_poly.type
_entity_poly.pdbx_seq_one_letter_code
_entity_poly.pdbx_strand_id
1 'polypeptide(L)'
;MNTFGRVFRVSIYGESHGCAVGVLIDGCPAGLPLLAEDFYADLMRRKGGQKTGTTPRTETDEPLFRSGIFNNCSTGAPMLIEFANSDAHSADYEQIKNKPRPGHA
;
A
#
# COMPACT_ATOMS: atom_id res chain seq x y z
N MET A 1 -6.37 2.38 -15.35
CA MET A 1 -6.29 3.72 -14.75
C MET A 1 -5.86 3.54 -13.30
N ASN A 2 -4.71 4.07 -12.88
CA ASN A 2 -4.14 3.86 -11.54
C ASN A 2 -4.04 5.14 -10.69
N THR A 3 -4.47 6.28 -11.23
CA THR A 3 -4.49 7.58 -10.55
C THR A 3 -5.92 8.05 -10.34
N PHE A 4 -6.20 8.56 -9.14
CA PHE A 4 -7.50 9.05 -8.70
C PHE A 4 -7.38 10.50 -8.22
N GLY A 5 -8.45 11.29 -8.41
CA GLY A 5 -8.50 12.70 -7.97
C GLY A 5 -8.07 13.72 -9.03
N ARG A 6 -8.09 15.00 -8.66
CA ARG A 6 -7.78 16.14 -9.57
C ARG A 6 -6.76 17.10 -8.99
N VAL A 7 -7.06 17.70 -7.83
CA VAL A 7 -6.14 18.58 -7.10
C VAL A 7 -5.32 17.74 -6.14
N PHE A 8 -5.99 17.05 -5.21
CA PHE A 8 -5.40 15.97 -4.43
C PHE A 8 -5.46 14.70 -5.26
N ARG A 9 -4.30 14.15 -5.62
CA ARG A 9 -4.16 13.01 -6.53
C ARG A 9 -3.46 11.87 -5.83
N VAL A 10 -4.00 10.66 -5.99
CA VAL A 10 -3.42 9.42 -5.45
C VAL A 10 -3.16 8.49 -6.60
N SER A 11 -1.89 8.12 -6.82
CA SER A 11 -1.49 7.15 -7.82
C SER A 11 -0.97 5.89 -7.14
N ILE A 12 -1.52 4.74 -7.52
CA ILE A 12 -1.14 3.44 -6.94
C ILE A 12 -0.11 2.76 -7.86
N TYR A 13 0.89 2.11 -7.28
CA TYR A 13 1.87 1.30 -7.99
C TYR A 13 2.15 -0.02 -7.26
N GLY A 14 2.80 -0.93 -7.99
CA GLY A 14 3.23 -2.24 -7.50
C GLY A 14 2.18 -3.32 -7.72
N GLU A 15 2.67 -4.56 -7.68
CA GLU A 15 1.91 -5.79 -7.82
C GLU A 15 1.93 -6.59 -6.52
N SER A 16 0.94 -7.46 -6.32
CA SER A 16 0.82 -8.30 -5.12
C SER A 16 1.99 -9.25 -4.88
N HIS A 17 2.82 -9.52 -5.88
CA HIS A 17 4.00 -10.38 -5.81
C HIS A 17 5.30 -9.61 -6.10
N GLY A 18 5.21 -8.29 -6.28
CA GLY A 18 6.38 -7.43 -6.36
C GLY A 18 7.08 -7.34 -5.01
N CYS A 19 8.24 -6.69 -4.97
CA CYS A 19 8.95 -6.42 -3.72
C CYS A 19 8.19 -5.47 -2.79
N ALA A 20 7.39 -4.57 -3.36
CA ALA A 20 6.62 -3.58 -2.63
C ALA A 20 5.41 -3.13 -3.44
N VAL A 21 4.44 -2.56 -2.72
CA VAL A 21 3.33 -1.78 -3.26
C VAL A 21 3.35 -0.39 -2.64
N GLY A 22 2.67 0.56 -3.25
CA GLY A 22 2.63 1.89 -2.63
C GLY A 22 1.75 2.88 -3.35
N VAL A 23 1.83 4.11 -2.84
CA VAL A 23 1.09 5.24 -3.37
C VAL A 23 1.99 6.46 -3.51
N LEU A 24 1.81 7.18 -4.62
CA LEU A 24 2.31 8.53 -4.81
C LEU A 24 1.14 9.50 -4.65
N ILE A 25 1.21 10.35 -3.64
CA ILE A 25 0.21 11.37 -3.33
C ILE A 25 0.75 12.73 -3.77
N ASP A 26 -0.04 13.47 -4.54
CA ASP A 26 0.29 14.83 -4.98
C ASP A 26 -0.84 15.82 -4.64
N GLY A 27 -0.48 17.08 -4.45
CA GLY A 27 -1.40 18.15 -4.05
C GLY A 27 -1.75 18.16 -2.56
N CYS A 28 -0.96 17.47 -1.72
CA CYS A 28 -1.06 17.60 -0.26
C CYS A 28 -0.50 18.97 0.17
N PRO A 29 -1.22 19.79 0.96
CA PRO A 29 -0.70 21.05 1.48
C PRO A 29 0.55 20.85 2.34
N ALA A 30 1.44 21.85 2.38
CA ALA A 30 2.60 21.84 3.27
C ALA A 30 2.20 22.17 4.73
N GLY A 31 2.99 21.67 5.69
CA GLY A 31 2.87 21.98 7.12
C GLY A 31 1.85 21.13 7.87
N LEU A 32 1.29 20.08 7.26
CA LEU A 32 0.41 19.15 7.96
C LEU A 32 1.24 18.15 8.76
N PRO A 33 1.00 18.00 10.07
CA PRO A 33 1.65 16.96 10.85
C PRO A 33 1.21 15.59 10.32
N LEU A 34 2.18 14.72 10.06
CA LEU A 34 1.93 13.34 9.62
C LEU A 34 3.03 12.42 10.10
N LEU A 35 2.61 11.35 10.75
CA LEU A 35 3.44 10.30 11.32
C LEU A 35 3.04 8.93 10.75
N ALA A 36 3.94 7.95 10.80
CA ALA A 36 3.64 6.59 10.37
C ALA A 36 2.53 5.97 11.24
N GLU A 37 2.53 6.31 12.52
CA GLU A 37 1.59 5.86 13.53
C GLU A 37 0.14 6.29 13.23
N ASP A 38 -0.05 7.41 12.53
CA ASP A 38 -1.37 7.91 12.14
C ASP A 38 -2.11 6.91 11.23
N PHE A 39 -1.37 6.04 10.53
CA PHE A 39 -1.93 5.03 9.62
C PHE A 39 -2.31 3.74 10.34
N TYR A 40 -1.79 3.48 11.55
CA TYR A 40 -1.88 2.16 12.18
C TYR A 40 -3.31 1.73 12.48
N ALA A 41 -4.18 2.65 12.91
CA ALA A 41 -5.57 2.32 13.17
C ALA A 41 -6.28 1.77 11.90
N ASP A 42 -6.03 2.41 10.75
CA ASP A 42 -6.62 2.00 9.48
C ASP A 42 -5.96 0.75 8.91
N LEU A 43 -4.64 0.62 9.03
CA LEU A 43 -3.90 -0.57 8.58
C LEU A 43 -4.30 -1.81 9.39
N MET A 44 -4.43 -1.68 10.72
CA MET A 44 -4.89 -2.78 11.57
C MET A 44 -6.33 -3.19 11.28
N ARG A 45 -7.19 -2.22 10.95
CA ARG A 45 -8.58 -2.50 10.53
C ARG A 45 -8.65 -3.18 9.16
N ARG A 46 -7.74 -2.84 8.24
CA ARG A 46 -7.63 -3.45 6.90
C ARG A 46 -7.05 -4.87 6.95
N LYS A 47 -6.09 -5.10 7.85
CA LYS A 47 -5.31 -6.34 7.92
C LYS A 47 -6.22 -7.57 8.01
N GLY A 48 -6.02 -8.49 7.06
CA GLY A 48 -6.68 -9.79 7.03
C GLY A 48 -6.13 -10.73 8.12
N GLY A 49 -6.60 -11.96 8.17
CA GLY A 49 -6.10 -12.98 9.10
C GLY A 49 -6.71 -12.94 10.51
N GLN A 50 -7.47 -11.89 10.86
CA GLN A 50 -8.10 -11.79 12.18
C GLN A 50 -9.35 -12.67 12.36
N LYS A 51 -9.93 -13.16 11.27
CA LYS A 51 -11.13 -14.03 11.29
C LYS A 51 -10.84 -15.38 10.65
N THR A 52 -11.47 -16.41 11.20
CA THR A 52 -11.46 -17.77 10.63
C THR A 52 -11.96 -17.73 9.18
N GLY A 53 -11.18 -18.27 8.24
CA GLY A 53 -11.48 -18.27 6.80
C GLY A 53 -10.90 -17.09 6.00
N THR A 54 -10.09 -16.23 6.61
CA THR A 54 -9.32 -15.20 5.89
C THR A 54 -7.90 -15.69 5.55
N THR A 55 -7.17 -14.93 4.73
CA THR A 55 -5.80 -15.29 4.34
C THR A 55 -4.88 -15.48 5.56
N PRO A 56 -4.00 -16.50 5.57
CA PRO A 56 -3.02 -16.69 6.63
C PRO A 56 -1.86 -15.70 6.55
N ARG A 57 -1.71 -14.96 5.44
CA ARG A 57 -0.59 -14.02 5.24
C ARG A 57 -0.61 -12.92 6.28
N THR A 58 0.54 -12.71 6.92
CA THR A 58 0.72 -11.66 7.92
C THR A 58 1.74 -10.66 7.40
N GLU A 59 1.27 -9.66 6.66
CA GLU A 59 2.10 -8.53 6.27
C GLU A 59 2.28 -7.57 7.46
N THR A 60 3.47 -6.99 7.61
CA THR A 60 3.72 -5.96 8.62
C THR A 60 2.96 -4.67 8.31
N ASP A 61 2.69 -4.41 7.02
CA ASP A 61 1.96 -3.24 6.52
C ASP A 61 2.55 -1.91 7.01
N GLU A 62 3.86 -1.83 7.22
CA GLU A 62 4.51 -0.62 7.74
C GLU A 62 4.64 0.45 6.64
N PRO A 63 4.08 1.66 6.83
CA PRO A 63 4.17 2.74 5.86
C PRO A 63 5.57 3.38 5.90
N LEU A 64 6.26 3.33 4.76
CA LEU A 64 7.59 3.92 4.61
C LEU A 64 7.51 5.17 3.72
N PHE A 65 7.67 6.34 4.33
CA PHE A 65 7.73 7.61 3.60
C PHE A 65 9.08 7.75 2.88
N ARG A 66 9.04 7.78 1.55
CA ARG A 66 10.22 7.98 0.68
C ARG A 66 10.39 9.43 0.23
N SER A 67 9.32 10.23 0.24
CA SER A 67 9.35 11.66 -0.08
C SER A 67 8.17 12.41 0.55
N GLY A 68 8.14 13.74 0.42
CA GLY A 68 6.98 14.57 0.79
C GLY A 68 6.81 14.84 2.29
N ILE A 69 7.68 14.29 3.15
CA ILE A 69 7.72 14.50 4.59
C ILE A 69 9.09 15.04 5.00
N PHE A 70 9.09 16.03 5.90
CA PHE A 70 10.28 16.53 6.58
C PHE A 70 9.90 16.97 8.00
N ASN A 71 10.67 16.57 9.01
CA ASN A 71 10.39 16.84 10.42
C ASN A 71 8.93 16.54 10.84
N ASN A 72 8.42 15.37 10.43
CA ASN A 72 7.04 14.90 10.71
C ASN A 72 5.94 15.82 10.16
N CYS A 73 6.26 16.64 9.16
CA CYS A 73 5.32 17.51 8.47
C CYS A 73 5.37 17.30 6.96
N SER A 74 4.22 17.43 6.29
CA SER A 74 4.15 17.47 4.84
C SER A 74 4.90 18.68 4.29
N THR A 75 5.60 18.49 3.17
CA THR A 75 6.39 19.56 2.55
C THR A 75 5.66 20.28 1.42
N GLY A 76 4.51 19.77 1.00
CA GLY A 76 3.82 20.22 -0.21
C GLY A 76 4.31 19.56 -1.50
N ALA A 77 5.45 18.87 -1.45
CA ALA A 77 5.96 18.07 -2.56
C ALA A 77 5.23 16.71 -2.64
N PRO A 78 5.31 16.01 -3.78
CA PRO A 78 4.75 14.67 -3.90
C PRO A 78 5.28 13.72 -2.82
N MET A 79 4.35 13.03 -2.16
CA MET A 79 4.61 12.11 -1.06
C MET A 79 4.52 10.67 -1.55
N LEU A 80 5.64 9.97 -1.56
CA LEU A 80 5.72 8.56 -1.87
C LEU A 80 5.67 7.76 -0.56
N ILE A 81 4.66 6.90 -0.43
CA ILE A 81 4.50 5.96 0.69
C ILE A 81 4.60 4.55 0.13
N GLU A 82 5.56 3.79 0.66
CA GLU A 82 5.86 2.43 0.23
C GLU A 82 5.53 1.42 1.34
N PHE A 83 5.05 0.25 0.95
CA PHE A 83 4.77 -0.88 1.82
C PHE A 83 5.48 -2.11 1.25
N ALA A 84 6.33 -2.75 2.05
CA ALA A 84 7.04 -3.96 1.63
C ALA A 84 6.10 -5.17 1.61
N ASN A 85 6.20 -6.00 0.56
CA ASN A 85 5.56 -7.32 0.54
C ASN A 85 6.53 -8.33 1.18
N SER A 86 6.27 -8.67 2.44
CA SER A 86 7.13 -9.51 3.28
C SER A 86 6.87 -11.00 3.04
N ASP A 87 5.65 -11.36 2.61
CA ASP A 87 5.15 -12.74 2.55
C ASP A 87 4.73 -13.15 1.12
N ALA A 88 5.48 -12.66 0.12
CA ALA A 88 5.27 -12.96 -1.28
C ALA A 88 5.70 -14.41 -1.63
N HIS A 89 4.82 -15.37 -1.38
CA HIS A 89 5.01 -16.76 -1.83
C HIS A 89 4.62 -16.95 -3.31
N SER A 90 5.56 -16.63 -4.21
CA SER A 90 5.37 -16.76 -5.66
C SER A 90 5.05 -18.20 -6.11
N ALA A 91 5.47 -19.21 -5.35
CA ALA A 91 5.30 -20.63 -5.68
C ALA A 91 3.82 -21.09 -5.71
N ASP A 92 2.94 -20.47 -4.92
CA ASP A 92 1.52 -20.82 -4.86
C ASP A 92 0.79 -20.56 -6.19
N TYR A 93 1.32 -19.63 -7.00
CA TYR A 93 0.67 -19.18 -8.23
C TYR A 93 1.18 -19.90 -9.49
N GLU A 94 2.32 -20.58 -9.45
CA GLU A 94 2.83 -21.36 -10.59
C GLU A 94 1.84 -22.45 -11.04
N GLN A 95 1.11 -23.06 -10.10
CA GLN A 95 0.14 -24.12 -10.41
C GLN A 95 -1.13 -23.62 -11.12
N ILE A 96 -1.44 -22.32 -10.99
CA ILE A 96 -2.66 -21.69 -11.53
C ILE A 96 -2.36 -20.68 -12.65
N LYS A 97 -1.09 -20.43 -12.96
CA LYS A 97 -0.63 -19.51 -14.02
C LYS A 97 -1.30 -19.76 -15.38
N ASN A 98 -1.53 -21.02 -15.71
CA ASN A 98 -2.13 -21.45 -16.98
C ASN A 98 -3.61 -21.87 -16.84
N LYS A 99 -4.25 -21.59 -15.69
CA LYS A 99 -5.63 -21.99 -15.39
C LYS A 99 -6.43 -20.76 -14.95
N PRO A 100 -7.18 -20.11 -15.85
CA PRO A 100 -7.99 -18.95 -15.48
C PRO A 100 -9.02 -19.35 -14.42
N ARG A 101 -9.11 -18.55 -13.35
CA ARG A 101 -10.03 -18.80 -12.24
C ARG A 101 -11.35 -18.09 -12.52
N PRO A 102 -12.50 -18.79 -12.54
CA PRO A 102 -13.80 -18.14 -12.75
C PRO A 102 -14.02 -17.00 -11.75
N GLY A 103 -14.43 -15.84 -12.25
CA GLY A 103 -14.66 -14.64 -11.43
C GLY A 103 -13.39 -13.92 -10.99
N HIS A 104 -12.22 -14.23 -11.57
CA HIS A 104 -11.01 -13.44 -11.41
C HIS A 104 -10.63 -12.80 -12.75
N ALA A 105 -10.10 -11.57 -12.66
CA ALA A 105 -9.56 -10.84 -13.81
C ALA A 105 -8.21 -11.42 -14.25
#